data_AF-A0A6J3QCU7-F1
#
_entry.id   AF-A0A6J3QCU7-F1
#
_cell.length_a   1.000
_cell.length_b   1.000
_cell.length_c   1.000
_cell.angle_alpha   90.00
_cell.angle_beta   90.00
_cell.angle_gamma   90.00
#
_symmetry.space_group_name_H-M   'P 1'
#
loop_
_entity.id
_entity.type
_entity.pdbx_description
1 polymer ?
#
loop_
_entity_poly.entity_id
_entity_poly.type
_entity_poly.pdbx_seq_one_letter_code
_entity_poly.pdbx_strand_id
1 'polypeptide(L)'
;MKLDVAPGCRLLLVLMTVAPSGTGAVPVPSPLGALPGARGCHMAQFKSLSPQELQAFKRAKDAFEESLLQKDWNCSSRLFPRTRDLRQLQVWERPVALEAELALTLNVLEATANSSLDHILDQPLHTLHHIHSKLQACVPARPTAGPRPRGRLHHWLHRLQEAPKKESRDCLEASVVFNLFRLLTRDLKCVASGDQCV
;
A
#
# COMPACT_ATOMS: atom_id res chain seq x y z
N MET A 1 -58.68 -5.01 -75.97
CA MET A 1 -58.32 -5.41 -74.59
C MET A 1 -56.97 -6.11 -74.69
N LYS A 2 -55.87 -5.44 -74.29
CA LYS A 2 -55.15 -5.62 -73.00
C LYS A 2 -54.35 -6.95 -73.01
N LEU A 3 -53.04 -7.04 -72.81
CA LEU A 3 -51.89 -6.12 -72.71
C LEU A 3 -50.63 -7.02 -72.73
N ASP A 4 -49.52 -6.48 -73.25
CA ASP A 4 -48.17 -7.03 -73.30
C ASP A 4 -47.63 -7.79 -72.08
N VAL A 5 -46.75 -8.78 -72.33
CA VAL A 5 -45.66 -9.17 -71.42
C VAL A 5 -44.36 -9.34 -72.21
N ALA A 6 -43.44 -8.42 -71.97
CA ALA A 6 -41.98 -8.55 -72.06
C ALA A 6 -41.41 -7.95 -70.75
N PRO A 7 -40.11 -8.03 -70.45
CA PRO A 7 -39.12 -9.07 -70.65
C PRO A 7 -38.44 -9.48 -69.31
N GLY A 8 -37.66 -10.56 -69.35
CA GLY A 8 -36.50 -10.90 -68.49
C GLY A 8 -36.48 -10.50 -67.01
N CYS A 9 -36.32 -11.49 -66.12
CA CYS A 9 -35.62 -11.24 -64.86
C CYS A 9 -34.84 -12.47 -64.39
N ARG A 10 -33.54 -12.25 -64.20
CA ARG A 10 -32.55 -13.19 -63.69
C ARG A 10 -33.02 -13.81 -62.37
N LEU A 11 -32.90 -15.12 -62.24
CA LEU A 11 -33.05 -15.81 -60.95
C LEU A 11 -31.89 -15.39 -60.03
N LEU A 12 -32.14 -14.45 -59.13
CA LEU A 12 -31.24 -14.14 -58.03
C LEU A 12 -31.55 -15.13 -56.89
N LEU A 13 -30.64 -16.08 -56.69
CA LEU A 13 -30.59 -16.91 -55.48
C LEU A 13 -30.30 -16.00 -54.28
N VAL A 14 -31.33 -15.68 -53.51
CA VAL A 14 -31.17 -15.04 -52.20
C VAL A 14 -30.91 -16.15 -51.18
N LEU A 15 -29.65 -16.33 -50.80
CA LEU A 15 -29.29 -17.13 -49.62
C LEU A 15 -29.69 -16.35 -48.36
N MET A 16 -30.74 -16.79 -47.68
CA MET A 16 -31.07 -16.33 -46.33
C MET A 16 -30.21 -17.11 -45.34
N THR A 17 -29.06 -16.56 -44.94
CA THR A 17 -28.31 -17.09 -43.79
C THR A 17 -29.01 -16.62 -42.51
N VAL A 18 -29.79 -17.52 -41.91
CA VAL A 18 -30.27 -17.36 -40.55
C VAL A 18 -29.06 -17.47 -39.62
N ALA A 19 -28.64 -16.36 -39.02
CA ALA A 19 -27.68 -16.41 -37.93
C ALA A 19 -28.33 -17.13 -36.74
N PRO A 20 -27.75 -18.19 -36.18
CA PRO A 20 -28.24 -18.74 -34.94
C PRO A 20 -28.06 -17.70 -33.84
N SER A 21 -29.16 -17.34 -33.20
CA SER A 21 -29.20 -16.55 -31.98
C SER A 21 -28.37 -17.25 -30.92
N GLY A 22 -27.11 -16.81 -30.76
CA GLY A 22 -26.27 -17.25 -29.67
C GLY A 22 -26.99 -16.94 -28.36
N THR A 23 -27.36 -17.99 -27.63
CA THR A 23 -27.72 -17.91 -26.22
C THR A 23 -26.63 -17.11 -25.51
N GLY A 24 -26.98 -15.89 -25.09
CA GLY A 24 -26.10 -15.06 -24.29
C GLY A 24 -25.77 -15.78 -23.00
N ALA A 25 -24.62 -16.43 -22.97
CA ALA A 25 -23.98 -16.79 -21.72
C ALA A 25 -23.66 -15.46 -21.03
N VAL A 26 -24.42 -15.17 -19.98
CA VAL A 26 -24.07 -14.13 -19.00
C VAL A 26 -22.60 -14.33 -18.66
N PRO A 27 -21.73 -13.31 -18.79
CA PRO A 27 -20.36 -13.45 -18.32
C PRO A 27 -20.46 -13.68 -16.83
N VAL A 28 -20.21 -14.91 -16.40
CA VAL A 28 -19.83 -15.19 -15.02
C VAL A 28 -18.71 -14.21 -14.72
N PRO A 29 -18.78 -13.41 -13.63
CA PRO A 29 -17.64 -12.62 -13.22
C PRO A 29 -16.49 -13.60 -13.01
N SER A 30 -15.54 -13.61 -13.94
CA SER A 30 -14.27 -14.27 -13.73
C SER A 30 -13.79 -13.78 -12.36
N PRO A 31 -13.45 -14.66 -11.41
CA PRO A 31 -12.74 -14.24 -10.22
C PRO A 31 -11.57 -13.42 -10.74
N LEU A 32 -11.46 -12.16 -10.33
CA LEU A 32 -10.32 -11.30 -10.64
C LEU A 32 -9.07 -12.15 -10.40
N GLY A 33 -8.51 -12.65 -11.51
CA GLY A 33 -7.40 -13.58 -11.47
C GLY A 33 -6.32 -12.93 -10.64
N ALA A 34 -5.78 -13.70 -9.70
CA ALA A 34 -4.67 -13.29 -8.86
C ALA A 34 -3.74 -12.38 -9.65
N LEU A 35 -3.62 -11.13 -9.18
CA LEU A 35 -2.82 -10.08 -9.82
C LEU A 35 -1.48 -10.69 -10.30
N PRO A 36 -1.16 -10.62 -11.61
CA PRO A 36 0.14 -11.02 -12.12
C PRO A 36 1.19 -10.04 -11.59
N GLY A 37 1.65 -10.27 -10.36
CA GLY A 37 2.57 -9.37 -9.66
C GLY A 37 3.08 -9.91 -8.32
N ALA A 38 2.43 -10.90 -7.72
CA ALA A 38 2.86 -11.46 -6.42
C ALA A 38 4.06 -12.44 -6.50
N ARG A 39 4.67 -12.65 -7.68
CA ARG A 39 5.94 -13.39 -7.79
C ARG A 39 7.07 -12.48 -7.30
N GLY A 40 7.29 -12.44 -5.99
CA GLY A 40 8.37 -11.67 -5.36
C GLY A 40 8.01 -11.03 -4.01
N CYS A 41 6.72 -10.90 -3.68
CA CYS A 41 6.28 -10.39 -2.38
C CYS A 41 6.37 -11.48 -1.31
N HIS A 42 7.54 -11.63 -0.69
CA HIS A 42 7.79 -12.58 0.39
C HIS A 42 7.93 -11.86 1.74
N MET A 43 6.79 -11.52 2.35
CA MET A 43 6.76 -10.85 3.66
C MET A 43 6.63 -11.81 4.85
N ALA A 44 6.48 -13.11 4.62
CA ALA A 44 6.18 -14.10 5.67
C ALA A 44 7.21 -14.12 6.81
N GLN A 45 8.48 -13.86 6.50
CA GLN A 45 9.56 -13.77 7.50
C GLN A 45 9.37 -12.60 8.49
N PHE A 46 8.59 -11.58 8.13
CA PHE A 46 8.32 -10.42 8.96
C PHE A 46 7.02 -10.52 9.77
N LYS A 47 6.42 -11.72 9.87
CA LYS A 47 5.30 -11.96 10.82
C LYS A 47 5.71 -11.69 12.27
N SER A 48 6.99 -11.86 12.57
CA SER A 48 7.64 -11.53 13.83
C SER A 48 9.09 -11.18 13.58
N LEU A 49 9.57 -10.10 14.20
CA LEU A 49 11.01 -9.82 14.27
C LEU A 49 11.65 -10.63 15.39
N SER A 50 12.96 -10.85 15.29
CA SER A 50 13.72 -11.54 16.33
C SER A 50 13.73 -10.72 17.63
N PRO A 51 13.89 -11.37 18.79
CA PRO A 51 14.04 -10.65 20.06
C PRO A 51 15.22 -9.67 20.06
N GLN A 52 16.29 -9.99 19.36
CA GLN A 52 17.48 -9.13 19.24
C GLN A 52 17.15 -7.84 18.47
N GLU A 53 16.46 -7.93 17.33
CA GLU A 53 16.02 -6.75 16.58
C GLU A 53 15.06 -5.89 17.39
N LEU A 54 14.06 -6.51 18.05
CA LEU A 54 13.12 -5.77 18.89
C LEU A 54 13.81 -5.07 20.06
N GLN A 55 14.83 -5.68 20.66
CA GLN A 55 15.62 -5.06 21.71
C GLN A 55 16.44 -3.86 21.19
N ALA A 56 16.98 -3.94 19.98
CA ALA A 56 17.67 -2.81 19.35
C ALA A 56 16.69 -1.64 19.09
N PHE A 57 15.51 -1.93 18.54
CA PHE A 57 14.45 -0.92 18.38
C PHE A 57 13.99 -0.33 19.71
N LYS A 58 13.91 -1.13 20.77
CA LYS A 58 13.56 -0.65 22.11
C LYS A 58 14.60 0.36 22.61
N ARG A 59 15.89 0.02 22.53
CA ARG A 59 16.98 0.94 22.95
C ARG A 59 16.96 2.25 22.16
N ALA A 60 16.74 2.18 20.85
CA ALA A 60 16.58 3.36 20.03
C ALA A 60 15.39 4.20 20.49
N LYS A 61 14.21 3.59 20.62
CA LYS A 61 13.01 4.29 21.10
C LYS A 61 13.22 4.96 22.45
N ASP A 62 13.80 4.26 23.42
CA ASP A 62 14.05 4.79 24.76
C ASP A 62 14.98 6.02 24.68
N ALA A 63 16.07 5.95 23.89
CA ALA A 63 16.98 7.08 23.70
C ALA A 63 16.33 8.30 23.03
N PHE A 64 15.43 8.07 22.07
CA PHE A 64 14.63 9.14 21.48
C PHE A 64 13.64 9.75 22.48
N GLU A 65 12.96 8.94 23.27
CA GLU A 65 12.01 9.42 24.27
C GLU A 65 12.71 10.30 25.31
N GLU A 66 13.93 9.94 25.74
CA GLU A 66 14.76 10.79 26.60
C GLU A 66 15.17 12.09 25.91
N SER A 67 15.58 12.04 24.65
CA SER A 67 15.90 13.26 23.87
C SER A 67 14.69 14.19 23.71
N LEU A 68 13.48 13.65 23.63
CA LEU A 68 12.25 14.42 23.44
C LEU A 68 11.78 15.14 24.70
N LEU A 69 12.27 14.76 25.89
CA LEU A 69 11.95 15.45 27.15
C LEU A 69 12.41 16.91 27.17
N GLN A 70 13.41 17.25 26.35
CA GLN A 70 13.98 18.59 26.25
C GLN A 70 13.42 19.41 25.08
N LYS A 71 12.44 18.87 24.34
CA LYS A 71 11.94 19.43 23.07
C LYS A 71 10.44 19.72 23.15
N ASP A 72 9.97 20.73 22.42
CA ASP A 72 8.54 20.92 22.16
C ASP A 72 8.16 20.20 20.87
N TRP A 73 7.60 19.00 21.02
CA TRP A 73 7.22 18.13 19.91
C TRP A 73 5.72 18.21 19.57
N ASN A 74 5.01 19.24 20.03
CA ASN A 74 3.60 19.38 19.71
C ASN A 74 3.36 19.44 18.20
N CYS A 75 2.43 18.59 17.74
CA CYS A 75 2.02 18.52 16.34
C CYS A 75 0.71 19.28 16.12
N SER A 76 0.60 19.98 14.99
CA SER A 76 -0.66 20.59 14.56
C SER A 76 -1.74 19.54 14.29
N SER A 77 -1.31 18.34 13.86
CA SER A 77 -2.18 17.21 13.58
C SER A 77 -1.52 15.88 13.94
N ARG A 78 -2.33 14.89 14.36
CA ARG A 78 -1.81 13.54 14.60
C ARG A 78 -1.52 12.84 13.27
N LEU A 79 -0.24 12.58 13.01
CA LEU A 79 0.23 11.88 11.80
C LEU A 79 -0.21 10.42 11.76
N PHE A 80 -0.15 9.76 12.91
CA PHE A 80 -0.51 8.35 13.08
C PHE A 80 -1.65 8.18 14.11
N PRO A 81 -2.92 8.51 13.76
CA PRO A 81 -4.05 8.33 14.68
C PRO A 81 -4.15 6.88 15.19
N ARG A 82 -4.45 6.69 16.47
CA ARG A 82 -4.62 5.36 17.09
C ARG A 82 -5.77 4.54 16.46
N THR A 83 -6.75 5.24 15.90
CA THR A 83 -7.89 4.66 15.18
C THR A 83 -7.52 4.11 13.79
N ARG A 84 -6.33 4.42 13.26
CA ARG A 84 -5.85 3.83 12.01
C ARG A 84 -5.45 2.39 12.24
N ASP A 85 -6.03 1.54 11.40
CA ASP A 85 -5.78 0.12 11.36
C ASP A 85 -5.77 -0.34 9.91
N LEU A 86 -4.71 -1.04 9.49
CA LEU A 86 -4.60 -1.58 8.14
C LEU A 86 -5.75 -2.52 7.78
N ARG A 87 -6.39 -3.14 8.78
CA ARG A 87 -7.56 -4.01 8.57
C ARG A 87 -8.77 -3.28 8.00
N GLN A 88 -8.84 -1.96 8.16
CA GLN A 88 -9.89 -1.11 7.58
C GLN A 88 -9.69 -0.82 6.08
N LEU A 89 -8.53 -1.21 5.54
CA LEU A 89 -8.16 -1.11 4.14
C LEU A 89 -8.30 -2.46 3.44
N GLN A 90 -8.50 -2.42 2.12
CA GLN A 90 -8.49 -3.63 1.31
C GLN A 90 -7.10 -4.28 1.34
N VAL A 91 -7.03 -5.59 1.16
CA VAL A 91 -5.77 -6.35 1.29
C VAL A 91 -4.65 -5.77 0.41
N TRP A 92 -4.97 -5.38 -0.82
CA TRP A 92 -4.01 -4.79 -1.76
C TRP A 92 -3.55 -3.37 -1.37
N GLU A 93 -4.34 -2.63 -0.57
CA GLU A 93 -4.03 -1.29 -0.09
C GLU A 93 -3.08 -1.30 1.11
N ARG A 94 -3.06 -2.40 1.88
CA ARG A 94 -2.28 -2.50 3.14
C ARG A 94 -0.77 -2.34 2.92
N PRO A 95 -0.14 -2.99 1.92
CA PRO A 95 1.28 -2.78 1.64
C PRO A 95 1.59 -1.33 1.24
N VAL A 96 0.68 -0.69 0.49
CA VAL A 96 0.84 0.71 0.05
C VAL A 96 0.83 1.67 1.24
N ALA A 97 -0.10 1.47 2.18
CA ALA A 97 -0.19 2.28 3.39
C ALA A 97 1.02 2.07 4.31
N LEU A 98 1.44 0.81 4.51
CA LEU A 98 2.60 0.48 5.34
C LEU A 98 3.89 1.04 4.73
N GLU A 99 4.05 0.98 3.40
CA GLU A 99 5.24 1.49 2.71
C GLU A 99 5.38 2.99 2.94
N ALA A 100 4.29 3.75 2.84
CA ALA A 100 4.32 5.19 3.11
C ALA A 100 4.62 5.54 4.58
N GLU A 101 4.10 4.76 5.56
CA GLU A 101 4.46 4.96 6.97
C GLU A 101 5.92 4.63 7.24
N LEU A 102 6.43 3.56 6.63
CA LEU A 102 7.81 3.11 6.79
C LEU A 102 8.78 4.07 6.12
N ALA A 103 8.47 4.56 4.92
CA ALA A 103 9.29 5.55 4.21
C ALA A 103 9.40 6.87 4.99
N LEU A 104 8.29 7.37 5.56
CA LEU A 104 8.34 8.55 6.44
C LEU A 104 9.19 8.27 7.68
N THR A 105 9.05 7.09 8.28
CA THR A 105 9.83 6.68 9.45
C THR A 105 11.33 6.65 9.16
N LEU A 106 11.74 6.02 8.06
CA LEU A 106 13.13 5.98 7.58
C LEU A 106 13.69 7.39 7.38
N ASN A 107 13.00 8.22 6.60
CA ASN A 107 13.44 9.59 6.32
C ASN A 107 13.67 10.42 7.61
N VAL A 108 12.78 10.30 8.60
CA VAL A 108 12.90 11.03 9.87
C VAL A 108 14.05 10.49 10.70
N LEU A 109 14.18 9.17 10.85
CA LEU A 109 15.24 8.57 11.66
C LEU A 109 16.63 8.78 11.05
N GLU A 110 16.77 8.70 9.73
CA GLU A 110 18.02 9.01 9.01
C GLU A 110 18.44 10.47 9.20
N ALA A 111 17.49 11.41 9.14
CA ALA A 111 17.77 12.82 9.41
C ALA A 111 18.28 13.05 10.85
N THR A 112 17.86 12.20 11.79
CA THR A 112 18.32 12.23 13.19
C THR A 112 19.61 11.44 13.42
N ALA A 113 19.97 10.48 12.55
CA ALA A 113 21.22 9.74 12.65
C ALA A 113 22.48 10.63 12.56
N ASN A 114 22.36 11.86 12.05
CA ASN A 114 23.44 12.87 12.11
C ASN A 114 23.67 13.48 13.52
N SER A 115 23.29 12.78 14.59
CA SER A 115 23.35 13.24 15.98
C SER A 115 24.02 12.21 16.89
N SER A 116 24.00 12.44 18.20
CA SER A 116 24.53 11.48 19.20
C SER A 116 23.87 10.10 19.15
N LEU A 117 22.74 9.94 18.44
CA LEU A 117 21.98 8.71 18.31
C LEU A 117 22.45 7.79 17.17
N ASP A 118 23.42 8.20 16.35
CA ASP A 118 23.89 7.47 15.17
C ASP A 118 24.14 5.97 15.44
N HIS A 119 25.01 5.68 16.41
CA HIS A 119 25.38 4.32 16.80
C HIS A 119 24.22 3.48 17.34
N ILE A 120 23.18 4.11 17.91
CA ILE A 120 21.99 3.42 18.41
C ILE A 120 21.03 3.08 17.26
N LEU A 121 21.06 3.89 16.20
CA LEU A 121 20.19 3.78 15.04
C LEU A 121 20.71 2.87 13.94
N ASP A 122 22.00 2.57 13.89
CA ASP A 122 22.61 1.76 12.82
C ASP A 122 21.86 0.42 12.58
N GLN A 123 21.72 -0.42 13.61
CA GLN A 123 21.00 -1.68 13.50
C GLN A 123 19.49 -1.50 13.21
N PRO A 124 18.74 -0.63 13.92
CA PRO A 124 17.35 -0.30 13.58
C PRO A 124 17.15 0.15 12.13
N LEU A 125 17.96 1.09 11.62
CA LEU A 125 17.87 1.61 10.25
C LEU A 125 18.17 0.51 9.24
N HIS A 126 19.22 -0.28 9.47
CA HIS A 126 19.52 -1.43 8.61
C HIS A 126 18.33 -2.40 8.50
N THR A 127 17.68 -2.69 9.63
CA THR A 127 16.50 -3.56 9.68
C THR A 127 15.30 -2.93 8.94
N LEU A 128 15.04 -1.64 9.15
CA LEU A 128 13.96 -0.92 8.47
C LEU A 128 14.17 -0.87 6.95
N HIS A 129 15.39 -0.62 6.48
CA HIS A 129 15.73 -0.67 5.06
C HIS A 129 15.53 -2.06 4.47
N HIS A 130 15.93 -3.10 5.21
CA HIS A 130 15.70 -4.47 4.78
C HIS A 130 14.20 -4.75 4.59
N ILE A 131 13.36 -4.38 5.57
CA ILE A 131 11.91 -4.51 5.49
C ILE A 131 11.36 -3.69 4.30
N HIS A 132 11.78 -2.44 4.14
CA HIS A 132 11.32 -1.54 3.08
C HIS A 132 11.63 -2.11 1.69
N SER A 133 12.85 -2.61 1.48
CA SER A 133 13.25 -3.23 0.20
C SER A 133 12.38 -4.43 -0.19
N LYS A 134 11.98 -5.25 0.80
CA LYS A 134 11.09 -6.39 0.57
C LYS A 134 9.64 -5.96 0.36
N LEU A 135 9.20 -4.93 1.09
CA LEU A 135 7.86 -4.38 0.98
C LEU A 135 7.62 -3.71 -0.37
N GLN A 136 8.62 -3.08 -0.97
CA GLN A 136 8.53 -2.49 -2.31
C GLN A 136 8.11 -3.51 -3.38
N ALA A 137 8.55 -4.78 -3.25
CA ALA A 137 8.12 -5.85 -4.16
C ALA A 137 6.64 -6.23 -3.99
N CYS A 138 5.99 -5.80 -2.91
CA CYS A 138 4.57 -6.04 -2.62
C CYS A 138 3.66 -4.88 -3.03
N VAL A 139 4.23 -3.70 -3.31
CA VAL A 139 3.47 -2.53 -3.73
C VAL A 139 3.23 -2.64 -5.23
N PRO A 140 1.97 -2.71 -5.71
CA PRO A 140 1.70 -2.74 -7.14
C PRO A 140 2.35 -1.54 -7.82
N ALA A 141 3.06 -1.78 -8.93
CA ALA A 141 3.57 -0.70 -9.78
C ALA A 141 2.39 0.21 -10.13
N ARG A 142 2.44 1.48 -9.71
CA ARG A 142 1.33 2.44 -9.80
C ARG A 142 0.79 2.43 -11.23
N PRO A 143 -0.37 1.81 -11.48
CA PRO A 143 -0.79 1.58 -12.84
C PRO A 143 -1.27 2.91 -13.43
N THR A 144 -0.85 3.23 -14.66
CA THR A 144 -1.37 4.37 -15.42
C THR A 144 -2.90 4.31 -15.58
N ALA A 145 -3.49 3.11 -15.44
CA ALA A 145 -4.91 2.81 -15.64
C ALA A 145 -5.61 2.02 -14.49
N GLY A 146 -4.96 1.78 -13.35
CA GLY A 146 -5.60 1.03 -12.26
C GLY A 146 -6.29 1.91 -11.21
N PRO A 147 -6.92 1.31 -10.18
CA PRO A 147 -7.68 2.05 -9.20
C PRO A 147 -6.77 3.05 -8.47
N ARG A 148 -7.03 4.35 -8.65
CA ARG A 148 -6.37 5.37 -7.83
C ARG A 148 -6.78 5.16 -6.38
N PRO A 149 -5.89 5.39 -5.40
CA PRO A 149 -6.27 5.44 -4.00
C PRO A 149 -7.43 6.41 -3.83
N ARG A 150 -8.56 5.93 -3.29
CA ARG A 150 -9.73 6.75 -2.97
C ARG A 150 -10.07 6.57 -1.50
N GLY A 151 -10.86 7.47 -0.93
CA GLY A 151 -11.33 7.37 0.45
C GLY A 151 -10.20 7.37 1.48
N ARG A 152 -10.19 6.36 2.37
CA ARG A 152 -9.30 6.28 3.53
C ARG A 152 -7.82 6.25 3.16
N LEU A 153 -7.43 5.42 2.18
CA LEU A 153 -6.03 5.32 1.76
C LEU A 153 -5.52 6.66 1.21
N HIS A 154 -6.32 7.33 0.36
CA HIS A 154 -5.93 8.62 -0.20
C HIS A 154 -5.64 9.66 0.88
N HIS A 155 -6.57 9.82 1.83
CA HIS A 155 -6.41 10.76 2.94
C HIS A 155 -5.21 10.43 3.84
N TRP A 156 -4.95 9.14 4.04
CA TRP A 156 -3.78 8.67 4.78
C TRP A 156 -2.49 9.08 4.07
N LEU A 157 -2.32 8.69 2.81
CA LEU A 157 -1.12 8.97 2.02
C LEU A 157 -0.88 10.48 1.89
N HIS A 158 -1.94 11.25 1.61
CA HIS A 158 -1.85 12.70 1.52
C HIS A 158 -1.38 13.32 2.86
N ARG A 159 -1.87 12.84 4.01
CA ARG A 159 -1.42 13.34 5.31
C ARG A 159 0.08 13.09 5.53
N LEU A 160 0.56 11.89 5.21
CA LEU A 160 1.97 11.56 5.39
C LEU A 160 2.86 12.36 4.44
N GLN A 161 2.43 12.56 3.19
CA GLN A 161 3.16 13.34 2.20
C GLN A 161 3.28 14.82 2.59
N GLU A 162 2.25 15.38 3.22
CA GLU A 162 2.23 16.79 3.62
C GLU A 162 2.90 17.03 4.98
N ALA A 163 3.11 15.99 5.80
CA ALA A 163 3.65 16.12 7.15
C ALA A 163 5.02 16.81 7.18
N PRO A 164 6.02 16.48 6.34
CA PRO A 164 7.32 17.14 6.35
C PRO A 164 7.27 18.64 6.02
N LYS A 165 6.18 19.12 5.40
CA LYS A 165 6.00 20.52 5.03
C LYS A 165 5.24 21.32 6.08
N LYS A 166 4.47 20.64 6.94
CA LYS A 166 3.48 21.28 7.84
C LYS A 166 3.82 21.13 9.30
N GLU A 167 4.60 20.12 9.66
CA GLU A 167 4.95 19.81 11.04
C GLU A 167 6.42 20.13 11.32
N SER A 168 6.72 20.45 12.58
CA SER A 168 8.10 20.67 13.02
C SER A 168 8.89 19.36 13.00
N ARG A 169 10.24 19.47 12.97
CA ARG A 169 11.13 18.32 13.07
C ARG A 169 10.87 17.50 14.33
N ASP A 170 10.76 18.17 15.48
CA ASP A 170 10.56 17.48 16.77
C ASP A 170 9.20 16.77 16.82
N CYS A 171 8.15 17.35 16.22
CA CYS A 171 6.86 16.66 16.05
C CYS A 171 6.97 15.40 15.18
N LEU A 172 7.72 15.47 14.07
CA LEU A 172 7.92 14.32 13.19
C LEU A 172 8.68 13.20 13.91
N GLU A 173 9.77 13.54 14.60
CA GLU A 173 10.57 12.62 15.42
C GLU A 173 9.68 11.92 16.46
N ALA A 174 8.94 12.69 17.26
CA ALA A 174 8.01 12.13 18.24
C ALA A 174 6.94 11.24 17.61
N SER A 175 6.34 11.68 16.49
CA SER A 175 5.29 10.95 15.81
C SER A 175 5.76 9.58 15.32
N VAL A 176 6.95 9.50 14.70
CA VAL A 176 7.47 8.22 14.19
C VAL A 176 7.93 7.30 15.33
N VAL A 177 8.55 7.86 16.37
CA VAL A 177 9.03 7.10 17.54
C VAL A 177 7.86 6.48 18.31
N PHE A 178 6.81 7.26 18.57
CA PHE A 178 5.61 6.73 19.25
C PHE A 178 4.82 5.75 18.38
N ASN A 179 5.00 5.77 17.06
CA ASN A 179 4.40 4.83 16.13
C ASN A 179 5.21 3.53 15.96
N LEU A 180 6.51 3.56 16.28
CA LEU A 180 7.49 2.54 15.87
C LEU A 180 7.07 1.10 16.18
N PHE A 181 6.72 0.80 17.43
CA PHE A 181 6.32 -0.57 17.80
C PHE A 181 5.00 -0.98 17.17
N ARG A 182 4.06 -0.05 16.99
CA ARG A 182 2.80 -0.33 16.28
C ARG A 182 3.08 -0.74 14.84
N LEU A 183 3.98 0.00 14.18
CA LEU A 183 4.43 -0.30 12.83
C LEU A 183 5.05 -1.70 12.76
N LEU A 184 6.00 -2.01 13.65
CA LEU A 184 6.79 -3.24 13.62
C LEU A 184 6.02 -4.50 14.04
N THR A 185 5.14 -4.42 15.04
CA THR A 185 4.53 -5.62 15.63
C THR A 185 3.10 -5.87 15.16
N ARG A 186 2.40 -4.82 14.70
CA ARG A 186 0.99 -4.92 14.29
C ARG A 186 0.83 -4.70 12.80
N ASP A 187 1.29 -3.56 12.30
CA ASP A 187 1.02 -3.15 10.93
C ASP A 187 1.85 -4.01 9.94
N LEU A 188 3.14 -4.24 10.24
CA LEU A 188 4.01 -5.17 9.50
C LEU A 188 3.50 -6.61 9.53
N LYS A 189 3.11 -7.11 10.72
CA LYS A 189 2.51 -8.46 10.86
C LYS A 189 1.26 -8.62 10.02
N CYS A 190 0.42 -7.57 9.97
CA CYS A 190 -0.81 -7.59 9.17
C CYS A 190 -0.50 -7.78 7.68
N VAL A 191 0.44 -7.00 7.14
CA VAL A 191 0.88 -7.14 5.74
C VAL A 191 1.52 -8.50 5.50
N ALA A 192 2.38 -8.97 6.41
CA ALA A 192 3.02 -10.29 6.32
C ALA A 192 2.04 -11.47 6.39
N SER A 193 0.84 -11.24 6.93
CA SER A 193 -0.22 -12.25 7.04
C SER A 193 -1.22 -12.22 5.87
N GLY A 194 -1.19 -11.17 5.04
CA GLY A 194 -2.06 -11.02 3.88
C GLY A 194 -3.55 -11.11 4.26
N ASP A 195 -4.28 -12.02 3.62
CA ASP A 195 -5.71 -12.26 3.85
C ASP A 195 -6.02 -12.76 5.26
N GLN A 196 -5.03 -13.33 5.98
CA GLN A 196 -5.22 -13.83 7.35
C GLN A 196 -5.23 -12.70 8.40
N CYS A 197 -4.95 -11.46 8.01
CA CYS A 197 -5.07 -10.31 8.90
C CYS A 197 -6.52 -9.79 8.92
N VAL A 198 -7.25 -10.14 9.99
CA VAL A 198 -8.67 -9.79 10.25
C VAL A 198 -8.87 -8.93 11.48
#